data_AF-A0A1Z8Q7U7-F1
#
_entry.id   AF-A0A1Z8Q7U7-F1
#
_cell.length_a   1.000
_cell.length_b   1.000
_cell.length_c   1.000
_cell.angle_alpha   90.00
_cell.angle_beta   90.00
_cell.angle_gamma   90.00
#
_symmetry.space_group_name_H-M   'P 1'
#
loop_
_entity.id
_entity.type
_entity.pdbx_description
1 polymer ?
#
loop_
_entity_poly.entity_id
_entity_poly.type
_entity_poly.pdbx_seq_one_letter_code
_entity_poly.pdbx_strand_id
1 'polypeptide(L)'
;MSIRAKSEKGFSLIELLVVVAIIGVLAAVGVVGYQGYVDSTKKSVTEANAKAVQQWVLNTDTVRAAGIDADPTSCSAGTANSESTIQACLAVIGSTDGPFASFKNPYTTSRTGNTAIRGLSSNASIASGATLCTAIDASSEDGDVLVSVSGTIIQTHYCVPSGSLSVLVTETGWDVDWD
;
A
#
# COMPACT_ATOMS: atom_id res chain seq x y z
N MET A 1 11.57 -45.44 -54.51
CA MET A 1 11.70 -44.63 -53.29
C MET A 1 10.74 -45.18 -52.24
N SER A 2 11.24 -45.86 -51.22
CA SER A 2 10.39 -46.49 -50.19
C SER A 2 10.27 -45.53 -49.02
N ILE A 3 9.09 -44.92 -48.83
CA ILE A 3 8.78 -44.12 -47.64
C ILE A 3 8.34 -45.09 -46.55
N ARG A 4 9.18 -45.25 -45.51
CA ARG A 4 8.79 -45.99 -44.30
C ARG A 4 7.85 -45.08 -43.50
N ALA A 5 6.58 -45.46 -43.40
CA ALA A 5 5.63 -44.81 -42.50
C ALA A 5 6.08 -45.03 -41.06
N LYS A 6 6.46 -43.95 -40.37
CA LYS A 6 6.76 -43.96 -38.94
C LYS A 6 5.45 -44.20 -38.20
N SER A 7 5.39 -45.22 -37.33
CA SER A 7 4.24 -45.44 -36.48
C SER A 7 4.14 -44.28 -35.49
N GLU A 8 3.20 -43.37 -35.73
CA GLU A 8 2.79 -42.34 -34.80
C GLU A 8 2.10 -43.03 -33.62
N LYS A 9 2.79 -43.16 -32.49
CA LYS A 9 2.17 -43.64 -31.25
C LYS A 9 1.34 -42.49 -30.68
N GLY A 10 0.02 -42.54 -30.87
CA GLY A 10 -0.92 -41.62 -30.25
C GLY A 10 -0.96 -41.80 -28.73
N PHE A 11 -1.19 -40.71 -28.01
CA PHE A 11 -1.37 -40.69 -26.55
C PHE A 11 -2.66 -41.42 -26.18
N SER A 12 -2.64 -42.25 -25.13
CA SER A 12 -3.85 -42.94 -24.68
C SER A 12 -4.75 -42.01 -23.86
N LEU A 13 -6.07 -42.13 -24.02
CA LEU A 13 -7.03 -41.36 -23.23
C LEU A 13 -6.88 -41.59 -21.72
N ILE A 14 -6.52 -42.81 -21.31
CA ILE A 14 -6.30 -43.12 -19.89
C ILE A 14 -5.03 -42.47 -19.35
N GLU A 15 -3.98 -42.34 -20.18
CA GLU A 15 -2.75 -41.65 -19.79
C GLU A 15 -3.02 -40.16 -19.55
N LEU A 16 -3.85 -39.56 -20.39
CA LEU A 16 -4.30 -38.18 -20.17
C LEU A 16 -5.16 -38.04 -18.91
N LEU A 17 -6.06 -38.98 -18.65
CA LEU A 17 -6.98 -38.93 -17.51
C LEU A 17 -6.22 -38.96 -16.17
N VAL A 18 -5.21 -39.83 -16.04
CA VAL A 18 -4.38 -39.91 -14.83
C VAL A 18 -3.58 -38.63 -14.60
N VAL A 19 -3.02 -38.03 -15.67
CA VAL A 19 -2.26 -36.78 -15.56
C VAL A 19 -3.17 -35.64 -15.08
N VAL A 20 -4.37 -35.51 -15.64
CA VAL A 20 -5.34 -34.49 -15.20
C VAL A 20 -5.75 -34.71 -13.74
N ALA A 21 -5.94 -35.96 -13.30
CA ALA A 21 -6.26 -36.28 -11.92
C ALA A 21 -5.15 -35.85 -10.94
N ILE A 22 -3.88 -36.12 -11.28
CA ILE A 22 -2.74 -35.72 -10.44
C ILE A 22 -2.61 -34.19 -10.40
N ILE A 23 -2.70 -33.51 -11.55
CA ILE A 23 -2.65 -32.04 -11.61
C ILE A 23 -3.80 -31.42 -10.80
N GLY A 24 -5.00 -32.02 -10.84
CA GLY A 24 -6.15 -31.54 -10.06
C GLY A 24 -5.89 -31.52 -8.56
N VAL A 25 -5.28 -32.57 -8.01
CA VAL A 25 -4.93 -32.64 -6.57
C VAL A 25 -3.82 -31.63 -6.24
N LEU A 26 -2.78 -31.55 -7.07
CA LEU A 26 -1.67 -30.60 -6.85
C LEU A 26 -2.15 -29.14 -6.92
N ALA A 27 -3.05 -28.82 -7.85
CA ALA A 27 -3.63 -27.50 -7.97
C ALA A 27 -4.45 -27.13 -6.72
N ALA A 28 -5.28 -28.05 -6.21
CA ALA A 28 -6.10 -27.78 -5.04
C ALA A 28 -5.27 -27.42 -3.79
N VAL A 29 -4.20 -28.16 -3.52
CA VAL A 29 -3.30 -27.87 -2.39
C VAL A 29 -2.44 -26.63 -2.68
N GLY A 30 -1.95 -26.49 -3.90
CA GLY A 30 -1.11 -25.36 -4.32
C GLY A 30 -1.81 -24.00 -4.21
N VAL A 31 -3.11 -23.94 -4.52
CA VAL A 31 -3.88 -22.68 -4.48
C VAL A 31 -3.95 -22.10 -3.07
N VAL A 32 -4.24 -22.91 -2.05
CA VAL A 32 -4.37 -22.42 -0.65
C VAL A 32 -3.02 -21.90 -0.14
N GLY A 33 -1.93 -22.62 -0.42
CA GLY A 33 -0.59 -22.18 -0.05
C GLY A 33 -0.16 -20.89 -0.76
N TYR A 34 -0.50 -20.76 -2.04
CA TYR A 34 -0.18 -19.56 -2.82
C TYR A 34 -0.96 -18.32 -2.36
N GLN A 35 -2.24 -18.47 -2.00
CA GLN A 35 -3.06 -17.37 -1.49
C GLN A 35 -2.46 -16.75 -0.23
N GLY A 36 -2.06 -17.57 0.76
CA GLY A 36 -1.43 -17.07 1.98
C GLY A 36 -0.11 -16.32 1.72
N TYR A 37 0.69 -16.80 0.75
CA TYR A 37 1.91 -16.09 0.33
C TYR A 37 1.59 -14.73 -0.29
N VAL A 38 0.61 -14.66 -1.19
CA VAL A 38 0.18 -13.40 -1.82
C VAL A 38 -0.31 -12.40 -0.77
N ASP A 39 -1.13 -12.84 0.19
CA ASP A 39 -1.66 -11.95 1.23
C ASP A 39 -0.56 -11.41 2.15
N SER A 40 0.41 -12.26 2.54
CA SER A 40 1.58 -11.81 3.30
C SER A 40 2.46 -10.82 2.52
N THR A 41 2.61 -11.04 1.21
CA THR A 41 3.35 -10.15 0.32
C THR A 41 2.66 -8.80 0.22
N LYS A 42 1.33 -8.78 0.05
CA LYS A 42 0.56 -7.51 0.02
C LYS A 42 0.73 -6.72 1.31
N LYS A 43 0.65 -7.38 2.47
CA LYS A 43 0.87 -6.73 3.76
C LYS A 43 2.27 -6.12 3.87
N SER A 44 3.30 -6.87 3.49
CA SER A 44 4.68 -6.38 3.50
C SER A 44 4.90 -5.21 2.54
N VAL A 45 4.27 -5.25 1.36
CA VAL A 45 4.29 -4.13 0.42
C VAL A 45 3.59 -2.90 1.00
N THR A 46 2.44 -3.06 1.66
CA THR A 46 1.75 -1.95 2.35
C THR A 46 2.61 -1.30 3.42
N GLU A 47 3.32 -2.09 4.22
CA GLU A 47 4.26 -1.57 5.23
C GLU A 47 5.43 -0.82 4.58
N ALA A 48 6.02 -1.37 3.52
CA ALA A 48 7.09 -0.71 2.75
C ALA A 48 6.60 0.61 2.10
N ASN A 49 5.36 0.61 1.62
CA ASN A 49 4.65 1.74 1.07
C ASN A 49 4.46 2.85 2.11
N ALA A 50 4.00 2.51 3.32
CA ALA A 50 3.89 3.44 4.44
C ALA A 50 5.27 3.99 4.84
N LYS A 51 6.29 3.13 4.87
CA LYS A 51 7.67 3.53 5.15
C LYS A 51 8.19 4.53 4.12
N ALA A 52 7.89 4.34 2.84
CA ALA A 52 8.29 5.28 1.79
C ALA A 52 7.68 6.68 2.00
N VAL A 53 6.41 6.74 2.41
CA VAL A 53 5.75 8.01 2.78
C VAL A 53 6.43 8.64 3.99
N GLN A 54 6.69 7.87 5.05
CA GLN A 54 7.38 8.35 6.25
C GLN A 54 8.79 8.89 5.95
N GLN A 55 9.57 8.19 5.12
CA GLN A 55 10.89 8.65 4.69
C GLN A 55 10.81 9.93 3.87
N TRP A 56 9.79 10.10 3.03
CA TRP A 56 9.57 11.34 2.31
C TRP A 56 9.23 12.49 3.27
N VAL A 57 8.35 12.27 4.27
CA VAL A 57 8.02 13.29 5.28
C VAL A 57 9.26 13.76 6.04
N LEU A 58 10.13 12.82 6.44
CA LEU A 58 11.42 13.11 7.08
C LEU A 58 12.36 13.90 6.17
N ASN A 59 12.54 13.47 4.92
CA ASN A 59 13.42 14.17 3.99
C ASN A 59 12.90 15.58 3.70
N THR A 60 11.60 15.74 3.52
CA THR A 60 10.95 17.04 3.32
C THR A 60 11.17 17.96 4.52
N ASP A 61 11.11 17.44 5.74
CA ASP A 61 11.47 18.22 6.93
C ASP A 61 12.92 18.74 6.88
N THR A 62 13.89 17.88 6.56
CA THR A 62 15.30 18.29 6.47
C THR A 62 15.56 19.35 5.40
N VAL A 63 14.86 19.27 4.27
CA VAL A 63 14.95 20.26 3.17
C VAL A 63 14.33 21.59 3.59
N ARG A 64 13.16 21.55 4.24
CA ARG A 64 12.47 22.73 4.78
C ARG A 64 13.32 23.44 5.85
N ALA A 65 13.89 22.68 6.79
CA ALA A 65 14.76 23.20 7.83
C ALA A 65 16.04 23.85 7.28
N ALA A 66 16.52 23.41 6.12
CA ALA A 66 17.63 24.01 5.41
C ALA A 66 17.25 25.30 4.62
N GLY A 67 15.97 25.70 4.65
CA GLY A 67 15.46 26.87 3.91
C GLY A 67 15.34 26.63 2.40
N ILE A 68 15.33 25.37 1.96
CA ILE A 68 15.14 24.99 0.57
C ILE A 68 13.65 24.71 0.37
N ASP A 69 13.09 25.18 -0.74
CA ASP A 69 11.70 24.89 -1.09
C ASP A 69 11.49 23.40 -1.33
N ALA A 70 10.44 22.85 -0.72
CA ALA A 70 10.03 21.47 -0.92
C ALA A 70 9.01 21.40 -2.04
N ASP A 71 9.04 20.29 -2.79
CA ASP A 71 7.98 19.94 -3.74
C ASP A 71 7.11 18.83 -3.14
N PRO A 72 5.77 18.97 -3.13
CA PRO A 72 4.96 20.09 -3.64
C PRO A 72 5.19 21.41 -2.89
N THR A 73 5.06 22.56 -3.56
CA THR A 73 5.31 23.90 -2.96
C THR A 73 4.46 24.22 -1.72
N SER A 74 3.31 23.56 -1.58
CA SER A 74 2.48 23.62 -0.37
C SER A 74 3.18 23.07 0.87
N CYS A 75 4.23 22.27 0.70
CA CYS A 75 5.04 21.67 1.75
C CYS A 75 6.26 22.50 2.15
N SER A 76 6.59 23.59 1.45
CA SER A 76 7.71 24.47 1.83
C SER A 76 7.57 25.03 3.25
N ALA A 77 8.69 25.32 3.91
CA ALA A 77 8.72 25.84 5.29
C ALA A 77 7.88 27.12 5.49
N GLY A 78 7.87 28.01 4.48
CA GLY A 78 7.07 29.24 4.52
C GLY A 78 5.56 29.02 4.37
N THR A 79 5.15 27.85 3.86
CA THR A 79 3.74 27.52 3.59
C THR A 79 3.17 26.57 4.64
N ALA A 80 3.85 25.45 4.90
CA ALA A 80 3.44 24.41 5.84
C ALA A 80 4.05 24.64 7.22
N ASN A 81 3.51 25.58 8.00
CA ASN A 81 4.01 25.98 9.33
C ASN A 81 2.94 25.90 10.44
N SER A 82 1.76 25.39 10.10
CA SER A 82 0.62 25.24 10.98
C SER A 82 -0.14 23.98 10.59
N GLU A 83 -0.88 23.40 11.52
CA GLU A 83 -1.57 22.13 11.30
C GLU A 83 -2.38 22.11 9.98
N SER A 84 -3.17 23.15 9.70
CA SER A 84 -3.99 23.23 8.48
C SER A 84 -3.19 23.30 7.18
N THR A 85 -2.00 23.92 7.21
CA THR A 85 -1.14 24.06 6.03
C THR A 85 -0.28 22.82 5.80
N ILE A 86 0.15 22.15 6.88
CA ILE A 86 0.76 20.82 6.82
C ILE A 86 -0.25 19.82 6.25
N GLN A 87 -1.51 19.86 6.69
CA GLN A 87 -2.59 19.05 6.13
C GLN A 87 -2.79 19.32 4.63
N ALA A 88 -2.76 20.59 4.21
CA ALA A 88 -2.88 20.95 2.80
C ALA A 88 -1.70 20.42 1.96
N CYS A 89 -0.49 20.42 2.49
CA CYS A 89 0.66 19.76 1.90
C CYS A 89 0.42 18.25 1.72
N LEU A 90 0.05 17.56 2.80
CA LEU A 90 -0.16 16.10 2.78
C LEU A 90 -1.34 15.68 1.90
N ALA A 91 -2.32 16.55 1.70
CA ALA A 91 -3.45 16.29 0.81
C ALA A 91 -3.06 16.23 -0.68
N VAL A 92 -1.88 16.74 -1.06
CA VAL A 92 -1.44 16.78 -2.47
C VAL A 92 -0.29 15.82 -2.80
N ILE A 93 0.27 15.10 -1.82
CA ILE A 93 1.44 14.22 -2.05
C ILE A 93 1.14 13.05 -2.99
N GLY A 94 -0.11 12.61 -3.06
CA GLY A 94 -0.59 11.59 -4.00
C GLY A 94 -1.24 12.16 -5.27
N SER A 95 -1.32 13.49 -5.41
CA SER A 95 -1.90 14.12 -6.60
C SER A 95 -1.08 13.83 -7.86
N THR A 96 -1.59 14.18 -9.04
CA THR A 96 -0.96 13.89 -10.34
C THR A 96 0.49 14.36 -10.45
N ASP A 97 0.82 15.49 -9.81
CA ASP A 97 2.16 16.06 -9.79
C ASP A 97 2.90 15.80 -8.46
N GLY A 98 2.28 15.05 -7.55
CA GLY A 98 2.86 14.72 -6.27
C GLY A 98 3.91 13.62 -6.35
N PRO A 99 4.82 13.54 -5.35
CA PRO A 99 5.87 12.52 -5.26
C PRO A 99 5.34 11.08 -5.32
N PHE A 100 4.07 10.88 -4.97
CA PHE A 100 3.43 9.58 -4.96
C PHE A 100 2.31 9.42 -6.00
N ALA A 101 2.26 10.23 -7.06
CA ALA A 101 1.25 10.16 -8.12
C ALA A 101 1.04 8.74 -8.69
N SER A 102 2.14 8.01 -8.88
CA SER A 102 2.14 6.65 -9.46
C SER A 102 2.05 5.52 -8.43
N PHE A 103 1.90 5.85 -7.15
CA PHE A 103 1.81 4.87 -6.08
C PHE A 103 0.62 3.94 -6.28
N LYS A 104 0.78 2.65 -5.95
CA LYS A 104 -0.26 1.62 -6.13
C LYS A 104 -0.56 0.94 -4.82
N ASN A 105 -1.85 0.77 -4.55
CA ASN A 105 -2.31 -0.08 -3.45
C ASN A 105 -2.17 -1.57 -3.85
N PRO A 106 -1.56 -2.42 -2.99
CA PRO A 106 -1.33 -3.85 -3.30
C PRO A 106 -2.58 -4.74 -3.17
N TYR A 107 -3.63 -4.29 -2.47
CA TYR A 107 -4.90 -5.00 -2.34
C TYR A 107 -5.89 -4.58 -3.43
N THR A 108 -6.01 -3.27 -3.68
CA THR A 108 -6.91 -2.70 -4.70
C THR A 108 -6.12 -1.90 -5.73
N THR A 109 -5.68 -2.53 -6.81
CA THR A 109 -4.78 -1.92 -7.81
C THR A 109 -5.39 -0.76 -8.60
N SER A 110 -6.72 -0.59 -8.56
CA SER A 110 -7.40 0.58 -9.13
C SER A 110 -7.19 1.84 -8.28
N ARG A 111 -6.78 1.70 -7.01
CA ARG A 111 -6.41 2.82 -6.14
C ARG A 111 -4.96 3.20 -6.37
N THR A 112 -4.76 4.46 -6.71
CA THR A 112 -3.47 5.03 -7.10
C THR A 112 -3.31 6.44 -6.57
N GLY A 113 -2.08 6.84 -6.27
CA GLY A 113 -1.79 8.20 -5.80
C GLY A 113 -2.71 8.63 -4.66
N ASN A 114 -3.47 9.70 -4.86
CA ASN A 114 -4.34 10.32 -3.85
C ASN A 114 -5.53 9.46 -3.42
N THR A 115 -5.76 8.31 -4.05
CA THR A 115 -6.75 7.33 -3.55
C THR A 115 -6.09 6.24 -2.71
N ALA A 116 -4.79 6.00 -2.89
CA ALA A 116 -4.02 5.03 -2.10
C ALA A 116 -3.27 5.66 -0.91
N ILE A 117 -2.95 6.96 -0.99
CA ILE A 117 -2.32 7.75 0.08
C ILE A 117 -3.20 8.95 0.37
N ARG A 118 -3.50 9.19 1.64
CA ARG A 118 -4.40 10.27 2.08
C ARG A 118 -3.83 11.04 3.25
N GLY A 119 -3.72 12.36 3.10
CA GLY A 119 -3.57 13.27 4.24
C GLY A 119 -4.90 13.46 4.96
N LEU A 120 -4.88 13.41 6.29
CA LEU A 120 -6.05 13.49 7.16
C LEU A 120 -5.99 14.75 8.03
N SER A 121 -7.15 15.35 8.27
CA SER A 121 -7.26 16.67 8.91
C SER A 121 -7.40 16.64 10.44
N SER A 122 -6.67 15.76 11.14
CA SER A 122 -6.65 15.50 12.60
C SER A 122 -7.53 14.35 13.09
N ASN A 123 -6.99 13.48 13.94
CA ASN A 123 -7.79 12.48 14.67
C ASN A 123 -7.26 12.26 16.10
N ALA A 124 -8.00 12.77 17.08
CA ALA A 124 -7.81 12.55 18.51
C ALA A 124 -8.11 11.10 19.00
N SER A 125 -8.09 10.10 18.12
CA SER A 125 -8.61 8.75 18.39
C SER A 125 -7.89 7.63 17.63
N ILE A 126 -6.59 7.80 17.37
CA ILE A 126 -5.76 6.76 16.76
C ILE A 126 -5.19 5.84 17.84
N ALA A 127 -5.69 4.61 17.91
CA ALA A 127 -5.10 3.52 18.67
C ALA A 127 -4.76 2.37 17.70
N SER A 128 -3.46 2.14 17.49
CA SER A 128 -2.95 1.09 16.60
C SER A 128 -3.56 -0.27 16.94
N GLY A 129 -4.08 -0.97 15.92
CA GLY A 129 -4.65 -2.31 16.07
C GLY A 129 -6.08 -2.37 16.64
N ALA A 130 -6.66 -1.24 17.08
CA ALA A 130 -8.02 -1.16 17.60
C ALA A 130 -8.95 -0.29 16.75
N THR A 131 -8.40 0.73 16.09
CA THR A 131 -9.19 1.63 15.24
C THR A 131 -9.36 1.04 13.83
N LEU A 132 -10.59 1.10 13.31
CA LEU A 132 -10.88 0.76 11.92
C LEU A 132 -10.40 1.87 11.00
N CYS A 133 -9.86 1.51 9.84
CA CYS A 133 -9.46 2.52 8.84
C CYS A 133 -10.62 3.41 8.41
N THR A 134 -11.81 2.82 8.26
CA THR A 134 -13.03 3.55 7.90
C THR A 134 -13.55 4.50 8.99
N ALA A 135 -13.11 4.33 10.24
CA ALA A 135 -13.40 5.27 11.32
C ALA A 135 -12.54 6.53 11.24
N ILE A 136 -11.39 6.45 10.57
CA ILE A 136 -10.48 7.57 10.31
C ILE A 136 -10.81 8.25 8.99
N ASP A 137 -11.03 7.46 7.93
CA ASP A 137 -11.48 7.94 6.63
C ASP A 137 -12.44 6.92 6.02
N ALA A 138 -13.70 7.34 5.83
CA ALA A 138 -14.78 6.49 5.33
C ALA A 138 -14.50 5.89 3.93
N SER A 139 -13.55 6.46 3.18
CA SER A 139 -13.17 6.01 1.85
C SER A 139 -11.92 5.10 1.85
N SER A 140 -11.35 4.80 3.02
CA SER A 140 -10.19 3.93 3.15
C SER A 140 -10.51 2.47 2.86
N GLU A 141 -9.58 1.82 2.15
CA GLU A 141 -9.60 0.39 1.87
C GLU A 141 -8.34 -0.30 2.42
N ASP A 142 -8.32 -1.63 2.38
CA ASP A 142 -7.13 -2.42 2.71
C ASP A 142 -5.95 -1.97 1.86
N GLY A 143 -4.78 -1.79 2.49
CA GLY A 143 -3.56 -1.36 1.81
C GLY A 143 -3.38 0.14 1.63
N ASP A 144 -4.38 0.96 1.99
CA ASP A 144 -4.23 2.41 1.94
C ASP A 144 -3.26 2.90 3.02
N VAL A 145 -2.53 3.96 2.70
CA VAL A 145 -1.64 4.68 3.63
C VAL A 145 -2.33 5.98 4.01
N LEU A 146 -2.45 6.21 5.31
CA LEU A 146 -3.11 7.39 5.87
C LEU A 146 -2.09 8.19 6.67
N VAL A 147 -2.05 9.49 6.48
CA VAL A 147 -1.12 10.38 7.20
C VAL A 147 -1.94 11.37 7.99
N SER A 148 -1.77 11.40 9.31
CA SER A 148 -2.46 12.33 10.20
C SER A 148 -1.51 13.40 10.73
N VAL A 149 -2.08 14.54 11.11
CA VAL A 149 -1.34 15.68 11.67
C VAL A 149 -1.99 16.10 12.98
N SER A 150 -1.18 16.39 13.99
CA SER A 150 -1.61 17.02 15.25
C SER A 150 -0.61 18.12 15.61
N GLY A 151 -1.02 19.38 15.49
CA GLY A 151 -0.09 20.51 15.53
C GLY A 151 0.92 20.43 14.37
N THR A 152 2.18 20.22 14.70
CA THR A 152 3.31 20.03 13.77
C THR A 152 3.75 18.56 13.65
N ILE A 153 3.19 17.69 14.49
CA ILE A 153 3.52 16.26 14.51
C ILE A 153 2.74 15.54 13.42
N ILE A 154 3.45 14.84 12.56
CA ILE A 154 2.94 14.02 11.47
C ILE A 154 3.11 12.55 11.81
N GLN A 155 2.03 11.79 11.73
CA GLN A 155 2.02 10.36 11.98
C GLN A 155 1.59 9.62 10.71
N THR A 156 2.33 8.57 10.34
CA THR A 156 2.00 7.72 9.20
C THR A 156 1.36 6.42 9.68
N HIS A 157 0.27 6.04 9.03
CA HIS A 157 -0.54 4.86 9.34
C HIS A 157 -0.82 4.08 8.06
N TYR A 158 -1.18 2.81 8.19
CA TYR A 158 -1.60 2.01 7.04
C TYR A 158 -2.68 0.99 7.41
N CYS A 159 -3.45 0.61 6.40
CA CYS A 159 -4.61 -0.27 6.55
C CYS A 159 -4.26 -1.71 6.22
N VAL A 160 -4.54 -2.62 7.15
CA VAL A 160 -4.30 -4.05 6.99
C VAL A 160 -5.59 -4.82 7.20
N PRO A 161 -5.90 -5.81 6.35
CA PRO A 161 -7.07 -6.66 6.56
C PRO A 161 -6.94 -7.49 7.84
N SER A 162 -8.02 -7.55 8.60
CA SER A 162 -8.20 -8.37 9.79
C SER A 162 -9.61 -8.99 9.78
N GLY A 163 -9.73 -10.15 9.14
CA GLY A 163 -11.03 -10.79 8.91
C GLY A 163 -11.84 -10.04 7.86
N SER A 164 -13.06 -9.60 8.19
CA SER A 164 -13.91 -8.80 7.31
C SER A 164 -13.75 -7.28 7.52
N LEU A 165 -12.78 -6.87 8.34
CA LEU A 165 -12.54 -5.48 8.73
C LEU A 165 -11.14 -5.04 8.32
N SER A 166 -10.98 -3.74 8.06
CA SER A 166 -9.67 -3.13 7.82
C SER A 166 -9.25 -2.37 9.08
N VAL A 167 -8.11 -2.77 9.65
CA VAL A 167 -7.60 -2.21 10.91
C VAL A 167 -6.42 -1.30 10.62
N LEU A 168 -6.39 -0.17 11.30
CA LEU A 168 -5.32 0.81 11.21
C LEU A 168 -4.11 0.34 12.02
N VAL A 169 -2.95 0.33 11.38
CA VAL A 169 -1.66 0.07 12.02
C VAL A 169 -0.84 1.34 12.04
N THR A 170 -0.26 1.64 13.19
CA THR A 170 0.69 2.72 13.42
C THR A 170 1.97 2.13 13.98
N GLU A 171 3.10 2.42 13.34
CA GLU A 171 4.41 2.01 13.82
C GLU A 171 4.92 3.00 14.87
N THR A 172 5.51 2.48 15.95
CA THR A 172 6.06 3.33 17.01
C THR A 172 7.34 4.02 16.54
N GLY A 173 7.49 5.31 16.84
CA GLY A 173 8.70 6.08 16.50
C GLY A 173 8.76 6.55 15.04
N TRP A 174 7.62 6.51 14.33
CA TRP A 174 7.46 7.06 12.98
C TRP A 174 6.90 8.49 12.99
N ASP A 175 6.81 9.09 14.17
CA ASP A 175 6.36 10.46 14.36
C ASP A 175 7.43 11.43 13.85
N VAL A 176 7.04 12.36 12.99
CA VAL A 176 7.92 13.41 12.45
C VAL A 176 7.37 14.76 12.90
N ASP A 177 8.22 15.61 13.47
CA ASP A 177 7.84 16.96 13.87
C ASP A 177 8.39 17.96 12.85
N TRP A 178 7.56 18.91 12.41
CA TRP A 178 7.88 19.92 11.40
C TRP A 178 8.05 21.34 11.96
N ASP A 179 8.08 21.48 13.29
CA ASP A 179 8.34 22.73 14.04
C ASP A 179 9.79 23.23 13.91
#